data_AF-L7YDT5-F1
#
_entry.id   AF-L7YDT5-F1
#
_cell.length_a   1.000
_cell.length_b   1.000
_cell.length_c   1.000
_cell.angle_alpha   90.00
_cell.angle_beta   90.00
_cell.angle_gamma   90.00
#
_symmetry.space_group_name_H-M   'P 1'
#
loop_
_entity.id
_entity.type
_entity.pdbx_description
1 polymer ?
#
loop_
_entity_poly.entity_id
_entity_poly.type
_entity_poly.pdbx_seq_one_letter_code
_entity_poly.pdbx_strand_id
1 'polypeptide(L)'
;MNKFRYSNNVLGKEQILHRSVCDYLDYKYPNVFYFHPHNEAKRTPYERFLMKVMRLRPGVPDILVPFPQQGNTGMALEFKIKPNKLTENQKNIISILNSYKWKVYVCYNFDQAKNNIDQYLKMIDNNKC
;
A
#
# COMPACT_ATOMS: atom_id res chain seq x y z
N MET A 1 -22.47 8.62 4.77
CA MET A 1 -21.36 7.66 4.57
C MET A 1 -21.23 6.82 5.83
N ASN A 2 -21.73 5.59 5.80
CA ASN A 2 -21.75 4.70 6.97
C ASN A 2 -20.32 4.32 7.36
N LYS A 3 -19.75 5.04 8.32
CA LYS A 3 -18.50 4.66 8.98
C LYS A 3 -18.80 3.42 9.82
N PHE A 4 -18.56 2.23 9.27
CA PHE A 4 -18.32 1.05 10.09
C PHE A 4 -17.20 1.41 11.09
N ARG A 5 -17.58 1.75 12.32
CA ARG A 5 -16.64 1.97 13.42
C ARG A 5 -16.16 0.60 13.87
N TYR A 6 -15.28 -0.02 13.10
CA TYR A 6 -14.53 -1.17 13.58
C TYR A 6 -13.71 -0.71 14.79
N SER A 7 -13.96 -1.35 15.93
CA SER A 7 -13.17 -1.13 17.13
C SER A 7 -11.70 -1.44 16.83
N ASN A 8 -10.79 -0.53 17.18
CA ASN A 8 -9.35 -0.74 17.05
C ASN A 8 -8.86 -1.99 17.81
N ASN A 9 -9.68 -2.56 18.69
CA ASN A 9 -9.35 -3.76 19.48
C ASN A 9 -9.34 -5.07 18.65
N VAL A 10 -9.75 -5.04 17.39
CA VAL A 10 -9.79 -6.24 16.50
C VAL A 10 -8.63 -6.28 15.50
N LEU A 11 -7.99 -5.13 15.23
CA LEU A 11 -6.97 -5.01 14.18
C LEU A 11 -5.55 -5.12 14.74
N GLY A 12 -4.67 -5.79 13.99
CA GLY A 12 -3.25 -5.79 14.25
C GLY A 12 -2.63 -4.40 14.04
N LYS A 13 -1.47 -4.12 14.66
CA LYS A 13 -0.81 -2.81 14.58
C LYS A 13 -0.51 -2.37 13.13
N GLU A 14 -0.10 -3.30 12.26
CA GLU A 14 0.13 -3.01 10.84
C GLU A 14 -1.17 -2.67 10.11
N GLN A 15 -2.29 -3.32 10.45
CA GLN A 15 -3.60 -3.00 9.87
C GLN A 15 -4.14 -1.64 10.33
N ILE A 16 -3.86 -1.26 11.59
CA ILE A 16 -4.18 0.08 12.10
C ILE A 16 -3.39 1.15 11.33
N LEU A 17 -2.09 0.91 11.11
CA LEU A 17 -1.25 1.79 10.30
C LEU A 17 -1.73 1.86 8.84
N HIS A 18 -2.01 0.71 8.22
CA HIS A 18 -2.56 0.65 6.87
C HIS A 18 -3.83 1.51 6.76
N ARG A 19 -4.79 1.29 7.67
CA ARG A 19 -6.05 2.02 7.69
C ARG A 19 -5.85 3.52 7.86
N SER A 20 -4.99 3.96 8.77
CA SER A 20 -4.76 5.40 8.99
C SER A 20 -4.14 6.07 7.75
N VAL A 21 -3.32 5.34 7.00
CA VAL A 21 -2.76 5.82 5.72
C VAL A 21 -3.84 5.91 4.64
N CYS A 22 -4.75 4.94 4.52
CA CYS A 22 -5.91 5.04 3.62
C CYS A 22 -6.79 6.24 3.98
N ASP A 23 -7.14 6.40 5.27
CA ASP A 23 -7.94 7.54 5.75
C ASP A 23 -7.27 8.89 5.39
N TYR A 24 -5.93 8.94 5.41
CA TYR A 24 -5.16 10.12 5.03
C TYR A 24 -5.18 10.39 3.51
N LEU A 25 -4.98 9.35 2.69
CA LEU A 25 -5.08 9.46 1.23
C LEU A 25 -6.46 9.96 0.82
N ASP A 26 -7.53 9.39 1.38
CA ASP A 26 -8.91 9.80 1.10
C ASP A 26 -9.17 11.26 1.50
N TYR A 27 -8.62 11.70 2.64
CA TYR A 27 -8.81 13.07 3.14
C TYR A 27 -8.03 14.10 2.33
N LYS A 28 -6.73 13.88 2.12
CA LYS A 28 -5.82 14.88 1.54
C LYS A 28 -5.76 14.82 0.01
N TYR A 29 -5.97 13.64 -0.56
CA TYR A 29 -5.82 13.36 -1.99
C TYR A 29 -7.06 12.62 -2.56
N PRO A 30 -8.28 13.17 -2.42
CA PRO A 30 -9.52 12.46 -2.75
C PRO A 30 -9.66 12.03 -4.23
N ASN A 31 -8.87 12.63 -5.13
CA ASN A 31 -8.88 12.32 -6.56
C ASN A 31 -7.77 11.33 -6.98
N VAL A 32 -6.93 10.88 -6.03
CA VAL A 32 -5.86 9.93 -6.30
C VAL A 32 -6.39 8.52 -6.15
N PHE A 33 -6.37 7.76 -7.24
CA PHE A 33 -6.71 6.35 -7.21
C PHE A 33 -5.59 5.52 -6.56
N TYR A 34 -5.98 4.64 -5.64
CA TYR A 34 -5.10 3.64 -5.02
C TYR A 34 -5.88 2.37 -4.68
N PHE A 35 -5.18 1.26 -4.46
CA PHE A 35 -5.81 0.02 -4.03
C PHE A 35 -4.89 -0.83 -3.16
N HIS A 36 -5.49 -1.70 -2.35
CA HIS A 36 -4.80 -2.72 -1.55
C HIS A 36 -4.93 -4.10 -2.21
N PRO A 37 -3.83 -4.69 -2.68
CA PRO A 37 -3.80 -6.09 -3.13
C PRO A 37 -3.90 -7.00 -1.90
N HIS A 38 -5.13 -7.34 -1.49
CA HIS A 38 -5.42 -8.06 -0.25
C HIS A 38 -4.93 -9.52 -0.27
N ASN A 39 -3.63 -9.72 -0.04
CA ASN A 39 -2.93 -11.00 -0.17
C ASN A 39 -2.97 -11.81 1.14
N GLU A 40 -3.23 -11.16 2.27
CA GLU A 40 -3.04 -11.71 3.63
C GLU A 40 -4.29 -12.42 4.18
N ALA A 41 -5.33 -12.54 3.35
CA ALA A 41 -6.59 -13.17 3.74
C ALA A 41 -6.42 -14.67 4.04
N LYS A 42 -7.11 -15.15 5.08
CA LYS A 42 -7.35 -16.58 5.26
C LYS A 42 -8.26 -17.09 4.15
N ARG A 43 -7.93 -18.26 3.60
CA ARG A 43 -8.59 -18.85 2.43
C ARG A 43 -8.80 -20.34 2.59
N THR A 44 -9.85 -20.87 1.98
CA THR A 44 -10.07 -22.31 1.81
C THR A 44 -9.00 -22.93 0.90
N PRO A 45 -8.82 -24.27 0.91
CA PRO A 45 -7.90 -24.93 0.00
C PRO A 45 -8.15 -24.62 -1.49
N TYR A 46 -9.41 -24.58 -1.91
CA TYR A 46 -9.79 -24.27 -3.30
C TYR A 46 -9.42 -22.82 -3.67
N GLU A 47 -9.67 -21.85 -2.80
CA GLU A 47 -9.27 -20.45 -3.05
C GLU A 47 -7.75 -20.30 -3.16
N ARG A 48 -6.96 -21.03 -2.35
CA ARG A 48 -5.50 -21.03 -2.49
C ARG A 48 -5.05 -21.61 -3.83
N PHE A 49 -5.71 -22.69 -4.29
CA PHE A 49 -5.49 -23.24 -5.62
C PHE A 49 -5.79 -22.19 -6.71
N LEU A 50 -6.95 -21.53 -6.64
CA LEU A 50 -7.33 -20.46 -7.56
C LEU A 50 -6.31 -19.32 -7.56
N MET A 51 -5.90 -18.82 -6.40
CA MET A 51 -4.88 -17.76 -6.31
C MET A 51 -3.56 -18.17 -6.97
N LYS A 52 -3.13 -19.43 -6.81
CA LYS A 52 -1.92 -19.94 -7.45
C LYS A 52 -2.04 -19.99 -8.97
N VAL A 53 -3.15 -20.54 -9.51
CA VAL A 53 -3.34 -20.66 -10.96
C VAL A 53 -3.57 -19.30 -11.62
N MET A 54 -4.26 -18.38 -10.92
CA MET A 54 -4.48 -16.99 -11.33
C MET A 54 -3.29 -16.07 -11.04
N ARG A 55 -2.16 -16.64 -10.60
CA ARG A 55 -0.87 -15.94 -10.46
C ARG A 55 -0.88 -14.79 -9.46
N LEU A 56 -1.59 -14.93 -8.35
CA LEU A 56 -1.41 -14.05 -7.20
C LEU A 56 0.08 -14.01 -6.82
N ARG A 57 0.64 -12.81 -6.74
CA ARG A 57 2.05 -12.59 -6.46
C ARG A 57 2.22 -12.29 -4.96
N PRO A 58 2.79 -13.20 -4.17
CA PRO A 58 3.05 -12.92 -2.77
C PRO A 58 4.09 -11.81 -2.62
N GLY A 59 3.91 -10.95 -1.62
CA GLY A 59 4.84 -9.86 -1.31
C GLY A 59 4.65 -8.59 -2.15
N VAL A 60 3.54 -8.46 -2.88
CA VAL A 60 3.13 -7.16 -3.44
C VAL A 60 2.89 -6.17 -2.28
N PRO A 61 3.38 -4.92 -2.39
CA PRO A 61 3.20 -3.91 -1.35
C PRO A 61 1.73 -3.70 -0.96
N ASP A 62 1.53 -3.33 0.31
CA ASP A 62 0.20 -3.13 0.91
C ASP A 62 -0.69 -2.16 0.14
N ILE A 63 -0.15 -1.02 -0.31
CA ILE A 63 -0.89 -0.03 -1.10
C ILE A 63 -0.15 0.25 -2.40
N LEU A 64 -0.88 0.22 -3.50
CA LEU A 64 -0.40 0.64 -4.82
C LEU A 64 -1.13 1.90 -5.26
N VAL A 65 -0.37 2.89 -5.68
CA VAL A 65 -0.83 4.17 -6.25
C VAL A 65 -0.28 4.27 -7.68
N PRO A 66 -1.02 3.77 -8.70
CA PRO A 66 -0.60 3.83 -10.11
C PRO A 66 -0.77 5.24 -10.69
N PHE A 67 -0.14 6.23 -10.04
CA PHE A 67 -0.18 7.62 -10.42
C PHE A 67 1.22 8.05 -10.91
N PRO A 68 1.41 8.26 -12.22
CA PRO A 68 2.71 8.66 -12.76
C PRO A 68 3.09 10.06 -12.26
N GLN A 69 4.27 10.18 -11.67
CA GLN A 69 4.72 11.45 -11.10
C GLN A 69 6.24 11.48 -10.95
N GLN A 70 6.86 12.65 -11.15
CA GLN A 70 8.32 12.84 -11.02
C GLN A 70 9.16 11.79 -11.80
N GLY A 71 8.70 11.39 -12.99
CA GLY A 71 9.38 10.38 -13.83
C GLY A 71 9.20 8.92 -13.38
N ASN A 72 8.39 8.67 -12.35
CA ASN A 72 8.01 7.33 -11.90
C ASN A 72 6.67 6.90 -12.50
N THR A 73 6.49 5.59 -12.69
CA THR A 73 5.24 4.98 -13.17
C THR A 73 4.15 4.98 -12.09
N GLY A 74 4.54 4.93 -10.82
CA GLY A 74 3.64 4.89 -9.67
C GLY A 74 4.40 4.82 -8.35
N MET A 75 3.68 4.96 -7.25
CA MET A 75 4.19 4.77 -5.90
C MET A 75 3.58 3.52 -5.27
N ALA A 76 4.33 2.86 -4.39
CA ALA A 76 3.82 1.81 -3.53
C ALA A 76 4.25 2.03 -2.07
N LEU A 77 3.42 1.57 -1.13
CA LEU A 77 3.69 1.62 0.30
C LEU A 77 3.62 0.20 0.85
N GLU A 78 4.62 -0.15 1.66
CA GLU A 78 4.71 -1.41 2.41
C GLU A 78 4.86 -1.07 3.89
N PHE A 79 4.01 -1.62 4.75
CA PHE A 79 3.96 -1.28 6.16
C PHE A 79 4.64 -2.35 7.01
N LYS A 80 5.44 -1.90 7.98
CA LYS A 80 6.05 -2.79 8.98
C LYS A 80 5.99 -2.18 10.36
N ILE A 81 5.67 -2.97 11.38
CA ILE A 81 5.82 -2.55 12.77
C ILE A 81 7.03 -3.26 13.36
N LYS A 82 8.02 -2.50 13.87
CA LYS A 82 9.22 -3.09 14.49
C LYS A 82 8.81 -4.12 15.56
N PRO A 83 9.46 -5.29 15.62
CA PRO A 83 10.70 -5.66 14.93
C PRO A 83 10.51 -6.28 13.53
N ASN A 84 9.30 -6.28 12.96
CA ASN A 84 9.02 -6.89 11.67
C ASN A 84 9.88 -6.27 10.56
N LYS A 85 10.32 -7.12 9.62
CA LYS A 85 11.15 -6.76 8.47
C LYS A 85 10.50 -7.28 7.19
N LEU A 86 10.99 -6.81 6.05
CA LEU A 86 10.59 -7.34 4.75
C LEU A 86 10.89 -8.84 4.66
N THR A 87 9.91 -9.60 4.17
CA THR A 87 10.13 -10.99 3.73
C THR A 87 10.92 -11.00 2.42
N GLU A 88 11.47 -12.16 2.05
CA GLU A 88 12.25 -12.29 0.81
C GLU A 88 11.40 -12.05 -0.44
N ASN A 89 10.14 -12.52 -0.44
CA ASN A 89 9.20 -12.24 -1.52
C ASN A 89 8.92 -10.75 -1.68
N GLN A 90 8.77 -10.01 -0.57
CA GLN A 90 8.58 -8.56 -0.60
C GLN A 90 9.80 -7.85 -1.20
N LYS A 91 11.02 -8.21 -0.79
CA LYS A 91 12.24 -7.65 -1.38
C LYS A 91 12.31 -7.89 -2.89
N ASN A 92 11.96 -9.10 -3.33
CA ASN A 92 11.95 -9.46 -4.74
C ASN A 92 10.94 -8.64 -5.54
N ILE A 93 9.69 -8.51 -5.05
CA ILE A 93 8.68 -7.69 -5.74
C ILE A 93 9.07 -6.21 -5.74
N ILE A 94 9.63 -5.69 -4.65
CA ILE A 94 10.14 -4.32 -4.58
C ILE A 94 11.23 -4.09 -5.63
N SER A 95 12.15 -5.03 -5.80
CA SER A 95 13.19 -4.96 -6.83
C SER A 95 12.61 -4.89 -8.25
N ILE A 96 11.61 -5.75 -8.53
CA ILE A 96 10.89 -5.74 -9.81
C ILE A 96 10.18 -4.40 -10.04
N LEU A 97 9.43 -3.90 -9.05
CA LEU A 97 8.73 -2.63 -9.13
C LEU A 97 9.70 -1.47 -9.40
N ASN A 98 10.82 -1.42 -8.68
CA ASN A 98 11.86 -0.42 -8.92
C ASN A 98 12.42 -0.50 -10.35
N SER A 99 12.63 -1.71 -10.90
CA SER A 99 13.05 -1.88 -12.30
C SER A 99 12.06 -1.30 -13.31
N TYR A 100 10.78 -1.21 -12.94
CA TYR A 100 9.70 -0.63 -13.73
C TYR A 100 9.45 0.85 -13.39
N LYS A 101 10.42 1.52 -12.74
CA LYS A 101 10.32 2.91 -12.30
C LYS A 101 9.16 3.17 -11.34
N TRP A 102 8.76 2.18 -10.55
CA TRP A 102 7.91 2.45 -9.39
C TRP A 102 8.75 2.90 -8.20
N LYS A 103 8.19 3.80 -7.41
CA LYS A 103 8.79 4.26 -6.16
C LYS A 103 8.16 3.51 -4.99
N VAL A 104 8.87 2.55 -4.41
CA VAL A 104 8.36 1.80 -3.25
C VAL A 104 8.92 2.34 -1.93
N TYR A 105 8.05 2.62 -0.97
CA TYR A 105 8.41 3.09 0.36
C TYR A 105 8.04 2.05 1.42
N VAL A 106 9.00 1.70 2.27
CA VAL A 106 8.76 0.88 3.46
C VAL A 106 8.55 1.81 4.65
N CYS A 107 7.36 1.80 5.23
CA CYS A 107 6.95 2.74 6.27
C CYS A 107 6.73 2.04 7.60
N TYR A 108 7.34 2.57 8.67
CA TYR A 108 7.27 1.98 10.00
C TYR A 108 6.27 2.67 10.94
N ASN A 109 5.75 3.82 10.51
CA ASN A 109 4.76 4.60 11.23
C ASN A 109 4.02 5.53 10.26
N PHE A 110 2.98 6.19 10.77
CA PHE A 110 2.11 7.05 9.99
C PHE A 110 2.85 8.28 9.44
N ASP A 111 3.68 8.94 10.25
CA ASP A 111 4.38 10.15 9.83
C ASP A 111 5.35 9.89 8.67
N GLN A 112 6.04 8.75 8.67
CA GLN A 112 6.87 8.32 7.55
C GLN A 112 6.04 8.11 6.29
N ALA A 113 4.92 7.39 6.38
CA ALA A 113 4.03 7.15 5.24
C ALA A 113 3.49 8.48 4.69
N LYS A 114 2.97 9.33 5.58
CA LYS A 114 2.48 10.68 5.26
C LYS A 114 3.53 11.49 4.52
N ASN A 115 4.76 11.60 5.04
CA ASN A 115 5.80 12.39 4.42
C ASN A 115 6.19 11.87 3.03
N ASN A 116 6.25 10.55 2.85
CA ASN A 116 6.53 9.94 1.54
C ASN A 116 5.41 10.21 0.54
N ILE A 117 4.15 10.05 0.96
CA ILE A 117 2.96 10.35 0.16
C ILE A 117 2.96 11.83 -0.24
N ASP A 118 3.13 12.73 0.72
CA ASP A 118 3.18 14.17 0.49
C ASP A 118 4.27 14.53 -0.50
N GLN A 119 5.48 13.96 -0.34
CA GLN A 119 6.59 14.20 -1.25
C GLN A 119 6.30 13.71 -2.67
N TYR A 120 5.67 12.55 -2.83
CA TYR A 120 5.36 11.99 -4.14
C TYR A 120 4.21 12.76 -4.82
N LEU A 121 3.13 13.06 -4.10
CA LEU A 121 1.91 13.65 -4.64
C LEU A 121 1.87 15.19 -4.61
N LYS A 122 2.88 15.87 -4.04
CA LYS A 122 2.92 17.33 -3.80
C LYS A 122 2.59 18.23 -5.00
N MET A 123 2.72 17.74 -6.24
CA MET A 123 2.46 18.55 -7.43
C MET A 123 0.99 18.55 -7.88
N ILE A 124 0.08 17.84 -7.18
CA ILE A 124 -1.36 17.81 -7.52
C ILE A 124 -2.05 19.17 -7.26
N ASP A 125 -1.47 20.04 -6.42
CA ASP A 125 -2.08 21.35 -6.10
C ASP A 125 -1.95 22.40 -7.23
N ASN A 126 -1.09 22.18 -8.24
CA ASN A 126 -0.85 23.19 -9.30
C ASN A 126 -1.40 22.84 -10.68
N ASN A 127 -1.81 21.60 -10.91
CA ASN A 127 -2.46 21.18 -12.14
C ASN A 127 -3.57 20.21 -11.76
N LYS A 128 -4.79 20.74 -11.61
CA LYS A 128 -6.00 19.94 -11.62
C LYS A 128 -5.95 19.02 -12.84
N CYS A 129 -6.11 17.72 -12.63
CA CYS A 129 -6.53 16.81 -13.70
C CYS A 129 -7.90 17.26 -14.25
#